data_AF-A0A0T1SCA5-F1
#
_entry.id   AF-A0A0T1SCA5-F1
#
_cell.length_a   1.000
_cell.length_b   1.000
_cell.length_c   1.000
_cell.angle_alpha   90.00
_cell.angle_beta   90.00
_cell.angle_gamma   90.00
#
_symmetry.space_group_name_H-M   'P 1'
#
loop_
_entity.id
_entity.type
_entity.pdbx_description
1 polymer ?
#
loop_
_entity_poly.entity_id
_entity_poly.type
_entity_poly.pdbx_seq_one_letter_code
_entity_poly.pdbx_strand_id
1 'polypeptide(L)'
;MRSARRGAVAAGVAVALAAVLAAAPGSAAADPTAPPAAGVEVEIPGPEHGTLAGSGHTQVPSEGRNRPASHLTATEAAADGGVAEVVDNGPLADRLDIVVVGDGYTAAELPRFHADAQQKWAELTAVEPYTTYRNLFNVWTVDAVSNQSGVSGDPSPDTLRDTALGSYFWCDGIERLLCVDQDKVDGYVAKAPEADLVLVLANSTKYGGAGYNEPSETLGYAGISTASAGNEKSGQVAIHETGHSLGKLADEYFYPDYPGYERYVGPEPADSNITTFTADELADRDTKWHRWLGEQSPDGGAVGAYEGGGYYVTGLRRPTENSMMRSLGKPFNLPGVEAMIAGFYREARIASPVTPTDRTLRGGDTAQALVPRLTGADGRQLTIRWYLDGREMKSLAGRTDVRVSDPALRRLLDRRPHTLSLTAEDRTPSVRDRAIARTMRSTVSWTVRL
;
A
#
# COMPACT_ATOMS: atom_id res chain seq x y z
N MET A 1 30.90 1.69 64.94
CA MET A 1 31.34 2.98 65.53
C MET A 1 30.68 4.08 64.70
N ARG A 2 29.48 4.57 65.06
CA ARG A 2 29.16 5.66 66.01
C ARG A 2 29.81 7.01 65.69
N SER A 3 28.91 8.02 65.64
CA SER A 3 29.08 9.48 65.84
C SER A 3 29.44 10.35 64.64
N ALA A 4 28.98 11.61 64.51
CA ALA A 4 27.73 12.33 64.79
C ALA A 4 27.97 13.80 64.38
N ARG A 5 26.94 14.41 63.78
CA ARG A 5 26.45 15.81 63.82
C ARG A 5 27.36 16.96 64.35
N ARG A 6 27.33 18.08 63.61
CA ARG A 6 27.02 19.50 63.95
C ARG A 6 27.10 20.29 62.63
N GLY A 7 26.22 21.18 62.18
CA GLY A 7 25.20 22.01 62.81
C GLY A 7 25.66 23.48 62.82
N ALA A 8 25.21 24.32 61.88
CA ALA A 8 25.18 25.78 62.00
C ALA A 8 24.19 26.40 61.00
N VAL A 9 23.35 27.28 61.54
CA VAL A 9 22.25 28.04 60.92
C VAL A 9 22.76 29.42 60.53
N ALA A 10 22.29 29.99 59.42
CA ALA A 10 22.31 31.43 59.19
C ALA A 10 21.04 31.85 58.43
N ALA A 11 20.26 32.71 59.09
CA ALA A 11 19.05 33.34 58.57
C ALA A 11 19.40 34.60 57.77
N GLY A 12 18.59 34.94 56.76
CA GLY A 12 18.77 36.15 55.95
C GLY A 12 17.54 36.50 55.10
N VAL A 13 16.56 37.12 55.74
CA VAL A 13 15.59 38.14 55.28
C VAL A 13 15.19 38.17 53.79
N ALA A 14 13.94 37.82 53.50
CA ALA A 14 13.25 38.13 52.25
C ALA A 14 12.54 39.50 52.37
N VAL A 15 12.83 40.42 51.45
CA VAL A 15 12.08 41.67 51.24
C VAL A 15 11.25 41.49 49.98
N ALA A 16 9.93 41.47 50.13
CA ALA A 16 8.98 41.50 49.02
C ALA A 16 8.70 42.96 48.61
N LEU A 17 9.00 43.29 47.36
CA LEU A 17 8.55 44.53 46.72
C LEU A 17 7.41 44.19 45.77
N ALA A 18 6.19 44.57 46.17
CA ALA A 18 5.01 44.56 45.33
C ALA A 18 5.00 45.82 44.45
N ALA A 19 5.11 45.65 43.14
CA ALA A 19 4.85 46.72 42.16
C ALA A 19 3.52 46.43 41.47
N VAL A 20 2.54 47.29 41.73
CA VAL A 20 1.26 47.35 41.04
C VAL A 20 1.49 48.09 39.71
N LEU A 21 1.22 47.44 38.58
CA LEU A 21 1.19 48.07 37.26
C LEU A 21 -0.16 47.79 36.60
N ALA A 22 -0.81 48.88 36.21
CA ALA A 22 -2.14 48.96 35.64
C ALA A 22 -2.23 48.27 34.27
N ALA A 23 -3.31 47.52 34.05
CA ALA A 23 -3.64 46.93 32.77
C ALA A 23 -4.19 48.00 31.80
N ALA A 24 -3.56 48.14 30.64
CA ALA A 24 -4.14 48.72 29.45
C ALA A 24 -4.45 47.58 28.45
N PRO A 25 -5.53 47.67 27.64
CA PRO A 25 -5.90 46.59 26.73
C PRO A 25 -4.97 46.60 25.52
N GLY A 26 -3.96 45.73 25.55
CA GLY A 26 -3.10 45.45 24.41
C GLY A 26 -3.73 44.38 23.52
N SER A 27 -3.95 44.71 22.25
CA SER A 27 -4.33 43.79 21.18
C SER A 27 -3.38 42.58 21.16
N ALA A 28 -3.93 41.38 21.25
CA ALA A 28 -3.17 40.14 21.09
C ALA A 28 -2.61 40.07 19.67
N ALA A 29 -1.32 40.37 19.52
CA ALA A 29 -0.55 40.02 18.35
C ALA A 29 -0.42 38.50 18.30
N ALA A 30 -0.64 37.94 17.11
CA ALA A 30 -0.48 36.52 16.83
C ALA A 30 0.92 36.04 17.21
N ASP A 31 1.00 34.91 17.92
CA ASP A 31 2.24 34.20 18.19
C ASP A 31 2.92 33.80 16.88
N PRO A 32 4.14 34.27 16.58
CA PRO A 32 4.88 33.84 15.41
C PRO A 32 5.88 32.79 15.86
N THR A 33 5.49 31.52 15.90
CA THR A 33 6.34 30.32 15.72
C THR A 33 5.57 29.06 16.12
N ALA A 34 4.55 28.70 15.33
CA ALA A 34 4.35 27.27 15.08
C ALA A 34 5.39 26.89 13.99
N PRO A 35 6.12 25.76 14.11
CA PRO A 35 6.83 25.24 12.95
C PRO A 35 5.83 25.11 11.79
N PRO A 36 6.23 25.36 10.53
CA PRO A 36 5.34 25.08 9.41
C PRO A 36 4.83 23.64 9.56
N ALA A 37 3.51 23.45 9.45
CA ALA A 37 2.93 22.11 9.42
C ALA A 37 3.77 21.26 8.45
N ALA A 38 4.15 20.05 8.89
CA ALA A 38 5.00 19.19 8.08
C ALA A 38 4.33 19.00 6.70
N GLY A 39 5.04 19.42 5.65
CA GLY A 39 4.61 19.15 4.29
C GLY A 39 4.81 17.67 4.02
N VAL A 40 3.84 17.06 3.34
CA VAL A 40 3.99 15.73 2.74
C VAL A 40 4.17 15.89 1.24
N GLU A 41 5.04 15.08 0.67
CA GLU A 41 5.17 15.00 -0.78
C GLU A 41 4.02 14.17 -1.36
N VAL A 42 3.31 14.73 -2.33
CA VAL A 42 2.25 14.04 -3.05
C VAL A 42 2.52 14.03 -4.54
N GLU A 43 2.23 12.89 -5.15
CA GLU A 43 2.22 12.78 -6.59
C GLU A 43 0.96 13.41 -7.19
N ILE A 44 1.17 14.15 -8.27
CA ILE A 44 0.11 14.82 -9.03
C ILE A 44 -0.25 13.91 -10.21
N PRO A 45 -1.52 13.50 -10.37
CA PRO A 45 -1.90 12.69 -11.52
C PRO A 45 -1.72 13.45 -12.83
N GLY A 46 -1.60 12.74 -13.95
CA GLY A 46 -1.55 13.31 -15.29
C GLY A 46 -2.85 14.02 -15.65
N PRO A 47 -2.87 14.92 -16.65
CA PRO A 47 -4.10 15.56 -17.10
C PRO A 47 -5.10 14.55 -17.67
N GLU A 48 -6.40 14.73 -17.42
CA GLU A 48 -7.45 13.76 -17.78
C GLU A 48 -7.43 13.35 -19.26
N HIS A 49 -7.23 14.32 -20.16
CA HIS A 49 -7.20 14.10 -21.61
C HIS A 49 -5.78 13.89 -22.16
N GLY A 50 -4.78 13.82 -21.29
CA GLY A 50 -3.41 13.47 -21.67
C GLY A 50 -3.17 11.97 -21.67
N THR A 51 -1.93 11.60 -21.96
CA THR A 51 -1.48 10.21 -21.92
C THR A 51 -0.57 9.91 -20.75
N LEU A 52 0.01 10.91 -20.08
CA LEU A 52 0.93 10.68 -18.97
C LEU A 52 0.19 10.24 -17.71
N ALA A 53 0.81 9.37 -16.93
CA ALA A 53 0.27 8.88 -15.66
C ALA A 53 0.29 9.94 -14.56
N GLY A 54 1.36 10.75 -14.52
CA GLY A 54 1.55 11.80 -13.53
C GLY A 54 2.05 13.14 -14.11
N SER A 55 2.16 14.11 -13.23
CA SER A 55 2.56 15.51 -13.46
C SER A 55 3.63 15.98 -12.47
N GLY A 56 4.34 15.05 -11.84
CA GLY A 56 5.39 15.31 -10.87
C GLY A 56 4.83 15.37 -9.45
N HIS A 57 5.61 15.95 -8.56
CA HIS A 57 5.32 15.98 -7.13
C HIS A 57 5.16 17.41 -6.61
N THR A 58 4.39 17.60 -5.55
CA THR A 58 4.32 18.85 -4.81
C THR A 58 4.23 18.60 -3.31
N GLN A 59 4.52 19.62 -2.51
CA GLN A 59 4.45 19.58 -1.05
C GLN A 59 3.11 20.16 -0.59
N VAL A 60 2.33 19.37 0.15
CA VAL A 60 1.02 19.78 0.65
C VAL A 60 0.94 19.61 2.16
N PRO A 61 0.11 20.37 2.88
CA PRO A 61 -0.07 20.15 4.32
C PRO A 61 -0.65 18.75 4.59
N SER A 62 -0.05 17.99 5.50
CA SER A 62 -0.54 16.66 5.91
C SER A 62 -1.95 16.71 6.54
N GLU A 63 -2.24 17.77 7.29
CA GLU A 63 -3.57 18.07 7.88
C GLU A 63 -4.61 18.53 6.82
N GLY A 64 -4.24 18.56 5.54
CA GLY A 64 -5.09 19.08 4.46
C GLY A 64 -5.48 20.54 4.66
N ARG A 65 -6.72 20.89 4.26
CA ARG A 65 -7.29 22.21 4.60
C ARG A 65 -7.82 22.13 6.02
N ASN A 66 -7.03 22.56 7.01
CA ASN A 66 -7.39 22.59 8.43
C ASN A 66 -8.81 23.15 8.62
N ARG A 67 -9.76 22.22 8.84
CA ARG A 67 -11.19 22.46 8.98
C ARG A 67 -11.68 21.80 10.26
N PRO A 68 -12.60 22.46 11.00
CA PRO A 68 -13.15 21.91 12.22
C PRO A 68 -13.71 20.51 12.01
N ALA A 69 -13.57 19.65 13.02
CA ALA A 69 -14.20 18.34 13.02
C ALA A 69 -15.72 18.47 12.89
N SER A 70 -16.30 17.68 12.00
CA SER A 70 -17.72 17.66 11.71
C SER A 70 -18.53 17.18 12.93
N HIS A 71 -19.68 17.81 13.19
CA HIS A 71 -20.62 17.34 14.22
C HIS A 71 -21.68 16.45 13.59
N LEU A 72 -21.56 15.14 13.77
CA LEU A 72 -22.57 14.16 13.35
C LEU A 72 -23.76 14.14 14.31
N THR A 73 -24.96 13.88 13.80
CA THR A 73 -26.10 13.52 14.66
C THR A 73 -25.87 12.16 15.32
N ALA A 74 -26.64 11.84 16.36
CA ALA A 74 -26.52 10.54 17.05
C ALA A 74 -26.73 9.34 16.11
N THR A 75 -27.62 9.46 15.12
CA THR A 75 -27.87 8.41 14.13
C THR A 75 -26.71 8.25 13.15
N GLU A 76 -26.16 9.37 12.67
CA GLU A 76 -24.99 9.35 11.77
C GLU A 76 -23.75 8.84 12.50
N ALA A 77 -23.52 9.27 13.74
CA ALA A 77 -22.42 8.78 14.57
C ALA A 77 -22.50 7.28 14.87
N ALA A 78 -23.70 6.70 14.88
CA ALA A 78 -23.88 5.26 15.03
C ALA A 78 -23.54 4.46 13.75
N ALA A 79 -23.57 5.11 12.58
CA ALA A 79 -23.16 4.53 11.30
C ALA A 79 -21.68 4.80 10.97
N ASP A 80 -21.08 5.81 11.59
CA ASP A 80 -19.67 6.18 11.39
C ASP A 80 -18.70 5.13 11.94
N GLY A 81 -17.63 4.88 11.19
CA GLY A 81 -16.60 3.91 11.52
C GLY A 81 -17.02 2.46 11.35
N GLY A 82 -18.16 2.19 10.70
CA GLY A 82 -18.55 0.84 10.32
C GLY A 82 -17.47 0.20 9.46
N VAL A 83 -17.08 -1.04 9.81
CA VAL A 83 -16.11 -1.82 9.06
C VAL A 83 -16.83 -3.00 8.43
N ALA A 84 -16.62 -3.19 7.12
CA ALA A 84 -17.16 -4.34 6.40
C ALA A 84 -16.08 -5.00 5.56
N GLU A 85 -16.14 -6.33 5.50
CA GLU A 85 -15.29 -7.14 4.65
C GLU A 85 -15.90 -7.23 3.25
N VAL A 86 -15.16 -6.78 2.24
CA VAL A 86 -15.55 -6.85 0.84
C VAL A 86 -15.00 -8.12 0.19
N VAL A 87 -13.78 -8.50 0.57
CA VAL A 87 -13.09 -9.70 0.09
C VAL A 87 -12.36 -10.37 1.24
N ASP A 88 -12.70 -11.63 1.49
CA ASP A 88 -11.99 -12.54 2.38
C ASP A 88 -11.30 -13.63 1.55
N ASN A 89 -9.97 -13.61 1.51
CA ASN A 89 -9.18 -14.68 0.91
C ASN A 89 -8.33 -15.44 1.94
N GLY A 90 -8.48 -15.16 3.23
CA GLY A 90 -7.79 -15.85 4.31
C GLY A 90 -7.33 -14.95 5.45
N PRO A 91 -6.52 -15.50 6.36
CA PRO A 91 -6.12 -14.80 7.57
C PRO A 91 -5.35 -13.51 7.28
N LEU A 92 -5.66 -12.45 8.03
CA LEU A 92 -5.02 -11.12 7.96
C LEU A 92 -3.49 -11.21 7.91
N ALA A 93 -2.88 -11.96 8.83
CA ALA A 93 -1.43 -12.10 8.93
C ALA A 93 -0.74 -12.74 7.71
N ASP A 94 -1.50 -13.30 6.77
CA ASP A 94 -1.01 -13.98 5.57
C ASP A 94 -1.54 -13.36 4.27
N ARG A 95 -2.31 -12.28 4.32
CA ARG A 95 -2.87 -11.59 3.15
C ARG A 95 -2.35 -10.16 3.11
N LEU A 96 -2.50 -9.55 1.93
CA LEU A 96 -2.31 -8.12 1.78
C LEU A 96 -3.67 -7.45 2.01
N ASP A 97 -3.79 -6.69 3.08
CA ASP A 97 -5.05 -6.06 3.50
C ASP A 97 -5.14 -4.64 2.93
N ILE A 98 -6.11 -4.42 2.03
CA ILE A 98 -6.42 -3.09 1.49
C ILE A 98 -7.59 -2.50 2.26
N VAL A 99 -7.42 -1.30 2.79
CA VAL A 99 -8.49 -0.53 3.43
C VAL A 99 -8.99 0.56 2.50
N VAL A 100 -10.27 0.51 2.16
CA VAL A 100 -10.97 1.53 1.36
C VAL A 100 -11.76 2.43 2.30
N VAL A 101 -11.52 3.73 2.27
CA VAL A 101 -12.26 4.72 3.08
C VAL A 101 -13.00 5.67 2.13
N GLY A 102 -14.30 5.85 2.33
CA GLY A 102 -15.11 6.74 1.49
C GLY A 102 -15.23 8.13 2.10
N ASP A 103 -15.07 9.19 1.30
CA ASP A 103 -15.29 10.56 1.76
C ASP A 103 -16.34 11.31 0.92
N GLY A 104 -17.08 12.19 1.58
CA GLY A 104 -18.22 12.90 0.97
C GLY A 104 -19.45 12.01 0.78
N TYR A 105 -19.55 10.86 1.45
CA TYR A 105 -20.76 10.04 1.50
C TYR A 105 -21.51 10.29 2.81
N THR A 106 -22.77 10.71 2.72
CA THR A 106 -23.65 10.78 3.90
C THR A 106 -24.04 9.39 4.38
N ALA A 107 -24.60 9.28 5.59
CA ALA A 107 -25.07 7.99 6.12
C ALA A 107 -26.07 7.27 5.19
N ALA A 108 -26.89 8.03 4.45
CA ALA A 108 -27.83 7.51 3.47
C ALA A 108 -27.15 7.01 2.17
N GLU A 109 -25.92 7.43 1.91
CA GLU A 109 -25.14 7.09 0.72
C GLU A 109 -24.10 5.99 0.97
N LEU A 110 -23.97 5.47 2.19
CA LEU A 110 -23.06 4.34 2.49
C LEU A 110 -23.28 3.10 1.59
N PRO A 111 -24.53 2.70 1.23
CA PRO A 111 -24.71 1.61 0.26
C PRO A 111 -24.08 1.89 -1.10
N ARG A 112 -24.01 3.17 -1.51
CA ARG A 112 -23.34 3.59 -2.72
C ARG A 112 -21.82 3.57 -2.55
N PHE A 113 -21.29 4.02 -1.41
CA PHE A 113 -19.87 3.88 -1.10
C PHE A 113 -19.40 2.42 -1.20
N HIS A 114 -20.13 1.47 -0.61
CA HIS A 114 -19.79 0.05 -0.69
C HIS A 114 -19.80 -0.48 -2.13
N ALA A 115 -20.74 -0.02 -2.95
CA ALA A 115 -20.78 -0.37 -4.38
C ALA A 115 -19.59 0.23 -5.15
N ASP A 116 -19.26 1.49 -4.88
CA ASP A 116 -18.11 2.18 -5.48
C ASP A 116 -16.79 1.50 -5.09
N ALA A 117 -16.65 1.05 -3.83
CA ALA A 117 -15.49 0.29 -3.36
C ALA A 117 -15.36 -1.07 -4.06
N GLN A 118 -16.47 -1.82 -4.20
CA GLN A 118 -16.49 -3.07 -4.96
C GLN A 118 -16.13 -2.87 -6.43
N GLN A 119 -16.67 -1.84 -7.06
CA GLN A 119 -16.34 -1.50 -8.44
C GLN A 119 -14.85 -1.16 -8.57
N LYS A 120 -14.31 -0.35 -7.66
CA LYS A 120 -12.90 0.03 -7.70
C LYS A 120 -11.98 -1.17 -7.54
N TRP A 121 -12.32 -2.09 -6.63
CA TRP A 121 -11.60 -3.35 -6.51
C TRP A 121 -11.66 -4.20 -7.79
N ALA A 122 -12.81 -4.23 -8.46
CA ALA A 122 -12.95 -4.92 -9.76
C ALA A 122 -12.08 -4.27 -10.85
N GLU A 123 -11.93 -2.93 -10.85
CA GLU A 123 -11.03 -2.21 -11.76
C GLU A 123 -9.55 -2.55 -11.49
N LEU A 124 -9.12 -2.54 -10.21
CA LEU A 124 -7.75 -2.92 -9.85
C LEU A 124 -7.45 -4.36 -10.28
N THR A 125 -8.34 -5.30 -9.96
CA THR A 125 -8.16 -6.73 -10.28
C THR A 125 -8.41 -7.11 -11.73
N ALA A 126 -8.67 -6.14 -12.60
CA ALA A 126 -8.67 -6.32 -14.04
C ALA A 126 -7.28 -6.11 -14.68
N VAL A 127 -6.30 -5.59 -13.93
CA VAL A 127 -4.95 -5.31 -14.41
C VAL A 127 -3.96 -6.35 -13.89
N GLU A 128 -3.08 -6.88 -14.74
CA GLU A 128 -1.99 -7.75 -14.27
C GLU A 128 -0.91 -6.94 -13.55
N PRO A 129 -0.30 -7.44 -12.46
CA PRO A 129 -0.45 -8.80 -11.91
C PRO A 129 -1.61 -8.99 -10.90
N TYR A 130 -2.42 -7.98 -10.59
CA TYR A 130 -3.56 -8.14 -9.68
C TYR A 130 -4.53 -9.22 -10.16
N THR A 131 -4.83 -9.28 -11.46
CA THR A 131 -5.70 -10.32 -12.04
C THR A 131 -5.25 -11.73 -11.66
N THR A 132 -3.95 -12.03 -11.76
CA THR A 132 -3.41 -13.35 -11.40
C THR A 132 -3.40 -13.60 -9.89
N TYR A 133 -3.09 -12.56 -9.11
CA TYR A 133 -2.78 -12.67 -7.68
C TYR A 133 -3.88 -12.17 -6.74
N ARG A 134 -5.07 -11.82 -7.23
CA ARG A 134 -6.16 -11.24 -6.44
C ARG A 134 -6.55 -12.03 -5.18
N ASN A 135 -6.30 -13.34 -5.15
CA ASN A 135 -6.55 -14.19 -3.99
C ASN A 135 -5.46 -14.09 -2.89
N LEU A 136 -4.48 -13.20 -3.05
CA LEU A 136 -3.52 -12.82 -2.00
C LEU A 136 -4.03 -11.64 -1.16
N PHE A 137 -5.16 -11.04 -1.52
CA PHE A 137 -5.63 -9.79 -0.94
C PHE A 137 -6.89 -10.00 -0.12
N ASN A 138 -6.98 -9.30 1.00
CA ASN A 138 -8.24 -9.01 1.65
C ASN A 138 -8.60 -7.54 1.37
N VAL A 139 -9.89 -7.23 1.38
CA VAL A 139 -10.38 -5.86 1.14
C VAL A 139 -11.41 -5.50 2.17
N TRP A 140 -11.19 -4.38 2.85
CA TRP A 140 -12.05 -3.82 3.88
C TRP A 140 -12.58 -2.46 3.44
N THR A 141 -13.81 -2.15 3.81
CA THR A 141 -14.32 -0.78 3.76
C THR A 141 -14.46 -0.22 5.16
N VAL A 142 -14.11 1.05 5.34
CA VAL A 142 -14.43 1.82 6.54
C VAL A 142 -15.34 2.98 6.17
N ASP A 143 -16.49 3.04 6.83
CA ASP A 143 -17.51 4.06 6.63
C ASP A 143 -17.10 5.36 7.32
N ALA A 144 -16.65 6.36 6.56
CA ALA A 144 -16.42 7.71 7.07
C ALA A 144 -17.60 8.63 6.72
N VAL A 145 -18.55 8.71 7.65
CA VAL A 145 -19.83 9.40 7.43
C VAL A 145 -19.59 10.90 7.33
N SER A 146 -19.91 11.46 6.17
CA SER A 146 -19.80 12.89 5.90
C SER A 146 -21.12 13.62 6.14
N ASN A 147 -21.05 14.85 6.65
CA ASN A 147 -22.22 15.72 6.83
C ASN A 147 -22.84 16.16 5.49
N GLN A 148 -22.04 16.23 4.44
CA GLN A 148 -22.48 16.65 3.12
C GLN A 148 -22.05 15.65 2.05
N SER A 149 -22.93 15.48 1.05
CA SER A 149 -22.62 14.74 -0.16
C SER A 149 -21.68 15.55 -1.07
N GLY A 150 -20.71 14.86 -1.66
CA GLY A 150 -19.68 15.47 -2.51
C GLY A 150 -18.46 15.96 -1.73
N VAL A 151 -17.42 16.38 -2.46
CA VAL A 151 -16.16 16.89 -1.88
C VAL A 151 -15.91 18.36 -2.25
N SER A 152 -14.97 19.00 -1.56
CA SER A 152 -14.66 20.41 -1.83
C SER A 152 -13.95 20.59 -3.18
N GLY A 153 -14.15 21.73 -3.85
CA GLY A 153 -13.58 21.99 -5.16
C GLY A 153 -14.37 21.41 -6.36
N ASP A 154 -15.55 20.84 -6.09
CA ASP A 154 -16.45 20.25 -7.10
C ASP A 154 -17.92 20.73 -6.88
N PRO A 155 -18.54 21.45 -7.84
CA PRO A 155 -18.10 21.66 -9.23
C PRO A 155 -17.00 22.71 -9.43
N SER A 156 -16.83 23.66 -8.50
CA SER A 156 -15.94 24.80 -8.66
C SER A 156 -14.92 24.93 -7.52
N PRO A 157 -13.77 25.62 -7.72
CA PRO A 157 -12.72 25.74 -6.70
C PRO A 157 -13.18 26.33 -5.35
N ASP A 158 -14.20 27.18 -5.38
CA ASP A 158 -14.80 27.85 -4.22
C ASP A 158 -15.85 26.98 -3.49
N THR A 159 -16.20 25.82 -4.03
CA THR A 159 -17.14 24.90 -3.37
C THR A 159 -16.51 24.32 -2.10
N LEU A 160 -17.15 24.56 -0.97
CA LEU A 160 -16.77 24.00 0.34
C LEU A 160 -17.78 22.94 0.75
N ARG A 161 -17.28 21.78 1.17
CA ARG A 161 -18.06 20.66 1.71
C ARG A 161 -17.50 20.25 3.07
N ASP A 162 -18.39 20.07 4.02
CA ASP A 162 -18.13 19.47 5.32
C ASP A 162 -18.17 17.94 5.20
N THR A 163 -17.00 17.31 5.20
CA THR A 163 -16.77 15.90 4.85
C THR A 163 -15.83 15.26 5.86
N ALA A 164 -15.95 13.95 6.03
CA ALA A 164 -15.32 13.21 7.12
C ALA A 164 -13.78 13.25 7.05
N LEU A 165 -13.20 13.16 5.85
CA LEU A 165 -11.75 13.20 5.63
C LEU A 165 -11.26 14.55 5.08
N GLY A 166 -12.20 15.46 4.79
CA GLY A 166 -11.86 16.79 4.28
C GLY A 166 -11.31 16.79 2.86
N SER A 167 -11.61 15.78 2.04
CA SER A 167 -11.08 15.66 0.68
C SER A 167 -11.39 16.89 -0.16
N TYR A 168 -10.43 17.31 -0.98
CA TYR A 168 -10.59 18.51 -1.81
C TYR A 168 -9.75 18.48 -3.09
N PHE A 169 -10.37 18.93 -4.18
CA PHE A 169 -9.70 19.27 -5.44
C PHE A 169 -8.99 20.63 -5.35
N TRP A 170 -8.21 20.97 -6.38
CA TRP A 170 -7.44 22.23 -6.45
C TRP A 170 -6.42 22.35 -5.32
N CYS A 171 -5.90 21.21 -4.86
CA CYS A 171 -4.76 21.18 -3.98
C CYS A 171 -3.55 21.77 -4.71
N ASP A 172 -2.81 22.66 -4.04
CA ASP A 172 -1.74 23.47 -4.64
C ASP A 172 -2.15 24.22 -5.93
N GLY A 173 -3.43 24.58 -6.08
CA GLY A 173 -3.95 25.25 -7.27
C GLY A 173 -4.12 24.34 -8.51
N ILE A 174 -3.88 23.04 -8.38
CA ILE A 174 -3.97 22.07 -9.47
C ILE A 174 -5.33 21.36 -9.41
N GLU A 175 -6.20 21.61 -10.40
CA GLU A 175 -7.60 21.12 -10.39
C GLU A 175 -7.77 19.66 -9.99
N ARG A 176 -7.02 18.78 -10.65
CA ARG A 176 -7.10 17.32 -10.52
C ARG A 176 -6.38 16.75 -9.29
N LEU A 177 -5.63 17.57 -8.55
CA LEU A 177 -4.95 17.10 -7.36
C LEU A 177 -5.97 17.02 -6.21
N LEU A 178 -6.31 15.79 -5.83
CA LEU A 178 -7.31 15.46 -4.82
C LEU A 178 -6.60 15.10 -3.50
N CYS A 179 -6.47 16.08 -2.62
CA CYS A 179 -5.78 15.91 -1.35
C CYS A 179 -6.75 15.55 -0.22
N VAL A 180 -6.22 14.93 0.83
CA VAL A 180 -6.90 14.50 2.06
C VAL A 180 -6.18 15.05 3.30
N ASP A 181 -6.82 14.89 4.44
CA ASP A 181 -6.25 15.09 5.78
C ASP A 181 -5.78 13.71 6.33
N GLN A 182 -4.47 13.50 6.43
CA GLN A 182 -3.89 12.19 6.75
C GLN A 182 -4.25 11.71 8.17
N ASP A 183 -4.31 12.61 9.14
CA ASP A 183 -4.66 12.24 10.53
C ASP A 183 -6.10 11.72 10.61
N LYS A 184 -7.01 12.32 9.83
CA LYS A 184 -8.39 11.82 9.72
C LYS A 184 -8.43 10.47 9.03
N VAL A 185 -7.67 10.29 7.93
CA VAL A 185 -7.56 8.99 7.26
C VAL A 185 -7.07 7.93 8.24
N ASP A 186 -5.98 8.18 8.96
CA ASP A 186 -5.41 7.28 9.97
C ASP A 186 -6.44 6.96 11.07
N GLY A 187 -7.20 7.95 11.54
CA GLY A 187 -8.27 7.74 12.52
C GLY A 187 -9.37 6.77 12.06
N TYR A 188 -9.66 6.71 10.76
CA TYR A 188 -10.60 5.73 10.19
C TYR A 188 -9.92 4.39 9.88
N VAL A 189 -8.71 4.40 9.30
CA VAL A 189 -7.96 3.18 8.98
C VAL A 189 -7.68 2.36 10.25
N ALA A 190 -7.40 3.00 11.38
CA ALA A 190 -7.19 2.35 12.68
C ALA A 190 -8.41 1.55 13.19
N LYS A 191 -9.59 1.72 12.59
CA LYS A 191 -10.79 0.92 12.91
C LYS A 191 -10.80 -0.43 12.19
N ALA A 192 -10.12 -0.53 11.04
CA ALA A 192 -9.96 -1.77 10.30
C ALA A 192 -9.05 -2.76 11.05
N PRO A 193 -9.20 -4.08 10.83
CA PRO A 193 -8.41 -5.06 11.58
C PRO A 193 -6.94 -5.11 11.17
N GLU A 194 -6.61 -4.76 9.92
CA GLU A 194 -5.25 -4.66 9.37
C GLU A 194 -5.26 -3.70 8.16
N ALA A 195 -4.11 -3.10 7.85
CA ALA A 195 -3.94 -2.25 6.67
C ALA A 195 -2.49 -2.26 6.14
N ASP A 196 -2.29 -2.77 4.94
CA ASP A 196 -1.02 -2.67 4.21
C ASP A 196 -1.03 -1.54 3.17
N LEU A 197 -2.22 -1.16 2.68
CA LEU A 197 -2.43 -0.14 1.67
C LEU A 197 -3.79 0.54 1.87
N VAL A 198 -3.84 1.86 1.67
CA VAL A 198 -5.07 2.65 1.83
C VAL A 198 -5.53 3.24 0.50
N LEU A 199 -6.82 3.14 0.23
CA LEU A 199 -7.49 3.77 -0.90
C LEU A 199 -8.61 4.69 -0.40
N VAL A 200 -8.49 5.99 -0.66
CA VAL A 200 -9.55 6.97 -0.35
C VAL A 200 -10.40 7.23 -1.59
N LEU A 201 -11.69 6.97 -1.48
CA LEU A 201 -12.67 7.22 -2.54
C LEU A 201 -13.48 8.47 -2.24
N ALA A 202 -13.27 9.52 -3.04
CA ALA A 202 -14.09 10.72 -2.99
C ALA A 202 -15.40 10.52 -3.75
N ASN A 203 -16.53 10.86 -3.13
CA ASN A 203 -17.85 10.93 -3.77
C ASN A 203 -17.88 12.05 -4.83
N SER A 204 -17.31 11.80 -6.01
CA SER A 204 -17.30 12.72 -7.14
C SER A 204 -17.13 11.99 -8.46
N THR A 205 -17.59 12.59 -9.54
CA THR A 205 -17.35 12.17 -10.93
C THR A 205 -16.26 13.00 -11.62
N LYS A 206 -15.82 14.11 -11.01
CA LYS A 206 -14.70 14.92 -11.50
C LYS A 206 -13.43 14.06 -11.50
N TYR A 207 -12.60 14.20 -12.52
CA TYR A 207 -11.32 13.51 -12.56
C TYR A 207 -10.34 14.09 -11.53
N GLY A 208 -9.74 13.22 -10.74
CA GLY A 208 -8.59 13.53 -9.92
C GLY A 208 -8.21 12.41 -8.96
N GLY A 209 -7.07 12.64 -8.31
CA GLY A 209 -6.41 11.70 -7.41
C GLY A 209 -5.11 12.30 -6.88
N ALA A 210 -4.39 11.50 -6.11
CA ALA A 210 -3.06 11.81 -5.60
C ALA A 210 -2.43 10.52 -5.05
N GLY A 211 -1.10 10.44 -5.14
CA GLY A 211 -0.29 9.42 -4.48
C GLY A 211 0.41 9.97 -3.26
N TYR A 212 0.13 9.40 -2.09
CA TYR A 212 0.91 9.61 -0.87
C TYR A 212 1.78 8.36 -0.69
N ASN A 213 2.99 8.42 -1.22
CA ASN A 213 3.84 7.23 -1.39
C ASN A 213 4.80 6.98 -0.20
N GLU A 214 4.61 7.72 0.89
CA GLU A 214 5.31 7.53 2.16
C GLU A 214 4.51 6.60 3.09
N PRO A 215 5.17 5.71 3.85
CA PRO A 215 4.46 4.90 4.84
C PRO A 215 3.83 5.77 5.93
N SER A 216 2.64 5.39 6.42
CA SER A 216 2.04 6.07 7.58
C SER A 216 2.97 5.98 8.78
N GLU A 217 3.29 7.13 9.37
CA GLU A 217 4.13 7.20 10.57
C GLU A 217 3.44 6.56 11.79
N THR A 218 2.11 6.46 11.77
CA THR A 218 1.32 6.00 12.92
C THR A 218 0.87 4.54 12.78
N LEU A 219 0.46 4.12 11.58
CA LEU A 219 -0.12 2.79 11.33
C LEU A 219 0.77 1.89 10.47
N GLY A 220 1.77 2.43 9.77
CA GLY A 220 2.76 1.64 9.03
C GLY A 220 2.32 1.09 7.67
N TYR A 221 1.09 1.36 7.22
CA TYR A 221 0.65 1.02 5.85
C TYR A 221 1.51 1.76 4.80
N ALA A 222 1.63 1.19 3.60
CA ALA A 222 2.65 1.58 2.62
C ALA A 222 2.42 2.91 1.90
N GLY A 223 1.19 3.41 1.88
CA GLY A 223 0.81 4.68 1.25
C GLY A 223 -0.71 4.84 1.13
N ILE A 224 -1.13 6.04 0.69
CA ILE A 224 -2.53 6.40 0.41
C ILE A 224 -2.64 6.72 -1.07
N SER A 225 -3.59 6.07 -1.76
CA SER A 225 -4.04 6.53 -3.06
C SER A 225 -5.40 7.20 -2.93
N THR A 226 -5.57 8.37 -3.51
CA THR A 226 -6.89 9.02 -3.60
C THR A 226 -7.43 8.91 -5.01
N ALA A 227 -8.73 8.68 -5.13
CA ALA A 227 -9.41 8.62 -6.41
C ALA A 227 -10.85 9.10 -6.29
N SER A 228 -11.35 9.75 -7.34
CA SER A 228 -12.78 10.00 -7.48
C SER A 228 -13.50 8.70 -7.83
N ALA A 229 -14.49 8.34 -7.01
CA ALA A 229 -15.20 7.08 -7.12
C ALA A 229 -15.93 6.91 -8.46
N GLY A 230 -16.55 7.98 -8.96
CA GLY A 230 -17.35 7.99 -10.18
C GLY A 230 -16.56 8.30 -11.45
N ASN A 231 -15.22 8.19 -11.44
CA ASN A 231 -14.38 8.45 -12.61
C ASN A 231 -13.43 7.26 -12.90
N GLU A 232 -13.58 6.65 -14.08
CA GLU A 232 -12.77 5.48 -14.48
C GLU A 232 -11.27 5.80 -14.60
N LYS A 233 -10.92 7.01 -15.06
CA LYS A 233 -9.51 7.42 -15.18
C LYS A 233 -8.87 7.65 -13.81
N SER A 234 -9.63 8.11 -12.82
CA SER A 234 -9.18 8.12 -11.42
C SER A 234 -8.92 6.71 -10.89
N GLY A 235 -9.62 5.69 -11.39
CA GLY A 235 -9.27 4.30 -11.09
C GLY A 235 -7.91 3.87 -11.64
N GLN A 236 -7.54 4.36 -12.83
CA GLN A 236 -6.21 4.13 -13.39
C GLN A 236 -5.12 4.86 -12.62
N VAL A 237 -5.40 6.08 -12.12
CA VAL A 237 -4.51 6.77 -11.18
C VAL A 237 -4.28 5.89 -9.96
N ALA A 238 -5.35 5.35 -9.35
CA ALA A 238 -5.18 4.49 -8.18
C ALA A 238 -4.27 3.28 -8.44
N ILE A 239 -4.40 2.62 -9.60
CA ILE A 239 -3.54 1.49 -9.99
C ILE A 239 -2.08 1.93 -10.19
N HIS A 240 -1.85 3.14 -10.70
CA HIS A 240 -0.51 3.70 -10.82
C HIS A 240 0.12 3.94 -9.45
N GLU A 241 -0.61 4.55 -8.50
CA GLU A 241 -0.11 4.83 -7.15
C GLU A 241 0.24 3.56 -6.36
N THR A 242 -0.50 2.47 -6.59
CA THR A 242 -0.12 1.19 -5.96
C THR A 242 1.18 0.63 -6.52
N GLY A 243 1.60 1.04 -7.72
CA GLY A 243 2.92 0.77 -8.30
C GLY A 243 4.06 1.29 -7.43
N HIS A 244 3.93 2.51 -6.93
CA HIS A 244 4.86 3.09 -5.97
C HIS A 244 4.76 2.39 -4.62
N SER A 245 3.56 2.30 -4.06
CA SER A 245 3.36 1.81 -2.69
C SER A 245 3.76 0.34 -2.51
N LEU A 246 3.37 -0.54 -3.43
CA LEU A 246 3.64 -1.98 -3.34
C LEU A 246 4.91 -2.40 -4.09
N GLY A 247 5.05 -1.94 -5.33
CA GLY A 247 6.14 -2.31 -6.24
C GLY A 247 7.43 -1.52 -6.01
N LYS A 248 7.40 -0.42 -5.26
CA LYS A 248 8.52 0.52 -5.09
C LYS A 248 9.11 0.91 -6.45
N LEU A 249 8.20 1.19 -7.39
CA LEU A 249 8.50 1.66 -8.73
C LEU A 249 8.69 3.18 -8.71
N ALA A 250 9.53 3.69 -9.59
CA ALA A 250 9.59 5.11 -9.91
C ALA A 250 8.68 5.43 -11.09
N ASP A 251 8.43 6.71 -11.29
CA ASP A 251 7.81 7.19 -12.51
C ASP A 251 8.70 7.02 -13.74
N GLU A 252 8.06 6.70 -14.86
CA GLU A 252 8.71 6.52 -16.15
C GLU A 252 8.39 7.65 -17.14
N TYR A 253 7.54 8.61 -16.75
CA TYR A 253 7.32 9.84 -17.49
C TYR A 253 8.42 10.88 -17.24
N PHE A 254 8.52 11.85 -18.15
CA PHE A 254 9.51 12.92 -18.11
C PHE A 254 8.94 14.21 -18.70
N TYR A 255 9.56 15.35 -18.36
CA TYR A 255 9.08 16.68 -18.73
C TYR A 255 10.05 17.41 -19.68
N PRO A 256 9.80 17.33 -21.00
CA PRO A 256 10.41 18.28 -21.92
C PRO A 256 10.09 19.71 -21.49
N ASP A 257 11.08 20.60 -21.63
CA ASP A 257 10.93 22.05 -21.44
C ASP A 257 10.60 22.51 -20.00
N TYR A 258 10.72 21.63 -18.99
CA TYR A 258 10.60 22.02 -17.58
C TYR A 258 11.99 22.29 -16.97
N PRO A 259 12.27 23.52 -16.48
CA PRO A 259 13.57 23.87 -15.91
C PRO A 259 13.99 22.97 -14.76
N GLY A 260 15.18 22.37 -14.86
CA GLY A 260 15.74 21.46 -13.85
C GLY A 260 15.53 19.98 -14.14
N TYR A 261 14.71 19.60 -15.13
CA TYR A 261 14.48 18.22 -15.54
C TYR A 261 15.13 17.84 -16.89
N GLU A 262 16.04 18.66 -17.40
CA GLU A 262 16.69 18.42 -18.69
C GLU A 262 17.61 17.19 -18.65
N ARG A 263 18.35 17.02 -17.55
CA ARG A 263 19.30 15.91 -17.39
C ARG A 263 19.50 15.52 -15.94
N TYR A 264 19.34 14.23 -15.66
CA TYR A 264 19.76 13.64 -14.40
C TYR A 264 21.28 13.46 -14.34
N VAL A 265 21.90 13.89 -13.24
CA VAL A 265 23.34 13.76 -12.98
C VAL A 265 23.65 13.14 -11.60
N GLY A 266 22.62 12.56 -10.97
CA GLY A 266 22.73 11.92 -9.65
C GLY A 266 23.26 10.48 -9.71
N PRO A 267 23.30 9.81 -8.54
CA PRO A 267 23.69 8.40 -8.45
C PRO A 267 22.68 7.46 -9.10
N GLU A 268 23.06 6.18 -9.28
CA GLU A 268 22.11 5.15 -9.73
C GLU A 268 20.91 5.06 -8.75
N PRO A 269 19.66 5.23 -9.23
CA PRO A 269 18.47 5.12 -8.39
C PRO A 269 18.32 3.74 -7.75
N ALA A 270 17.61 3.63 -6.63
CA ALA A 270 17.31 2.33 -6.04
C ALA A 270 16.20 1.59 -6.81
N ASP A 271 15.25 2.34 -7.37
CA ASP A 271 14.02 1.87 -8.02
C ASP A 271 14.29 0.86 -9.12
N SER A 272 13.44 -0.16 -9.22
CA SER A 272 13.70 -1.29 -10.10
C SER A 272 13.47 -0.99 -11.58
N ASN A 273 12.75 0.09 -11.93
CA ASN A 273 12.32 0.40 -13.29
C ASN A 273 12.92 1.70 -13.88
N ILE A 274 13.94 2.28 -13.24
CA ILE A 274 14.76 3.35 -13.83
C ILE A 274 16.25 3.11 -13.56
N THR A 275 17.11 3.59 -14.45
CA THR A 275 18.57 3.43 -14.35
C THR A 275 19.35 4.52 -15.07
N THR A 276 20.57 4.80 -14.63
CA THR A 276 21.57 5.62 -15.33
C THR A 276 22.35 4.85 -16.39
N PHE A 277 22.27 3.51 -16.37
CA PHE A 277 23.01 2.62 -17.26
C PHE A 277 22.35 2.45 -18.63
N THR A 278 23.15 2.15 -19.65
CA THR A 278 22.67 1.68 -20.96
C THR A 278 22.29 0.20 -20.93
N ALA A 279 21.64 -0.32 -21.96
CA ALA A 279 21.27 -1.74 -22.04
C ALA A 279 22.49 -2.68 -21.97
N ASP A 280 23.57 -2.36 -22.68
CA ASP A 280 24.82 -3.12 -22.63
C ASP A 280 25.43 -3.10 -21.22
N GLU A 281 25.39 -1.93 -20.56
CA GLU A 281 25.90 -1.79 -19.20
C GLU A 281 25.07 -2.54 -18.15
N LEU A 282 23.75 -2.63 -18.33
CA LEU A 282 22.88 -3.47 -17.51
C LEU A 282 23.26 -4.94 -17.65
N ALA A 283 23.46 -5.41 -18.89
CA ALA A 283 23.87 -6.77 -19.19
C ALA A 283 25.24 -7.10 -18.59
N ASP A 284 26.24 -6.22 -18.76
CA ASP A 284 27.59 -6.43 -18.26
C ASP A 284 27.67 -6.44 -16.72
N ARG A 285 26.76 -5.73 -16.05
CA ARG A 285 26.73 -5.60 -14.58
C ARG A 285 25.79 -6.60 -13.89
N ASP A 286 25.02 -7.37 -14.64
CA ASP A 286 23.96 -8.24 -14.12
C ASP A 286 23.01 -7.51 -13.13
N THR A 287 22.62 -6.26 -13.45
CA THR A 287 21.82 -5.41 -12.56
C THR A 287 20.44 -5.05 -13.13
N LYS A 288 19.56 -4.53 -12.28
CA LYS A 288 18.18 -4.12 -12.62
C LYS A 288 17.46 -5.19 -13.46
N TRP A 289 16.95 -4.81 -14.62
CA TRP A 289 16.20 -5.69 -15.52
C TRP A 289 17.04 -6.35 -16.61
N HIS A 290 18.36 -6.51 -16.44
CA HIS A 290 19.21 -7.17 -17.46
C HIS A 290 18.64 -8.51 -17.95
N ARG A 291 17.97 -9.29 -17.07
CA ARG A 291 17.35 -10.59 -17.39
C ARG A 291 16.17 -10.49 -18.34
N TRP A 292 15.62 -9.29 -18.52
CA TRP A 292 14.48 -9.01 -19.37
C TRP A 292 14.88 -8.39 -20.71
N LEU A 293 16.13 -7.94 -20.90
CA LEU A 293 16.56 -7.29 -22.14
C LEU A 293 16.23 -8.14 -23.38
N GLY A 294 15.59 -7.51 -24.36
CA GLY A 294 15.14 -8.12 -25.61
C GLY A 294 13.79 -8.85 -25.54
N GLU A 295 13.21 -9.04 -24.35
CA GLU A 295 11.91 -9.69 -24.19
C GLU A 295 10.75 -8.78 -24.60
N GLN A 296 9.72 -9.36 -25.22
CA GLN A 296 8.51 -8.60 -25.54
C GLN A 296 7.67 -8.35 -24.29
N SER A 297 7.38 -7.08 -24.02
CA SER A 297 6.67 -6.62 -22.83
C SER A 297 5.18 -6.38 -23.11
N PRO A 298 4.27 -6.64 -22.16
CA PRO A 298 2.81 -6.53 -22.40
C PRO A 298 2.31 -5.10 -22.65
N ASP A 299 3.05 -4.08 -22.21
CA ASP A 299 2.82 -2.66 -22.54
C ASP A 299 3.11 -2.31 -24.00
N GLY A 300 3.86 -3.18 -24.70
CA GLY A 300 4.20 -3.09 -26.11
C GLY A 300 5.69 -2.79 -26.35
N GLY A 301 6.32 -3.57 -27.22
CA GLY A 301 7.73 -3.41 -27.59
C GLY A 301 8.64 -4.37 -26.82
N ALA A 302 9.94 -4.28 -27.10
CA ALA A 302 10.97 -5.07 -26.42
C ALA A 302 11.47 -4.31 -25.19
N VAL A 303 11.84 -5.03 -24.14
CA VAL A 303 12.56 -4.45 -23.00
C VAL A 303 13.97 -4.07 -23.45
N GLY A 304 14.35 -2.83 -23.18
CA GLY A 304 15.65 -2.24 -23.49
C GLY A 304 16.05 -1.28 -22.38
N ALA A 305 16.70 -0.17 -22.74
CA ALA A 305 16.96 0.94 -21.85
C ALA A 305 16.70 2.24 -22.63
N TYR A 306 15.50 2.77 -22.51
CA TYR A 306 14.99 3.90 -23.29
C TYR A 306 15.25 5.20 -22.54
N GLU A 307 15.89 6.17 -23.19
CA GLU A 307 16.20 7.47 -22.56
C GLU A 307 14.91 8.22 -22.16
N GLY A 308 14.95 8.82 -20.97
CA GLY A 308 13.85 9.53 -20.34
C GLY A 308 13.12 8.69 -19.30
N GLY A 309 12.88 9.26 -18.13
CA GLY A 309 12.20 8.62 -17.00
C GLY A 309 12.59 9.29 -15.69
N GLY A 310 11.86 9.00 -14.62
CA GLY A 310 12.05 9.65 -13.32
C GLY A 310 12.02 11.17 -13.45
N TYR A 311 11.10 11.71 -14.25
CA TYR A 311 10.93 13.14 -14.59
C TYR A 311 11.95 13.73 -15.56
N TYR A 312 13.15 13.16 -15.69
CA TYR A 312 14.24 13.73 -16.49
C TYR A 312 14.19 13.31 -17.96
N VAL A 313 14.48 14.24 -18.86
CA VAL A 313 14.53 13.99 -20.31
C VAL A 313 15.72 13.10 -20.68
N THR A 314 16.90 13.33 -20.07
CA THR A 314 18.13 12.57 -20.32
C THR A 314 18.81 12.13 -19.03
N GLY A 315 19.73 11.17 -19.12
CA GLY A 315 20.54 10.70 -17.97
C GLY A 315 19.90 9.59 -17.15
N LEU A 316 18.57 9.41 -17.24
CA LEU A 316 17.86 8.22 -16.78
C LEU A 316 17.24 7.47 -17.96
N ARG A 317 17.04 6.16 -17.77
CA ARG A 317 16.41 5.27 -18.73
C ARG A 317 15.35 4.40 -18.07
N ARG A 318 14.27 4.15 -18.80
CA ARG A 318 13.17 3.24 -18.44
C ARG A 318 13.26 1.93 -19.27
N PRO A 319 12.64 0.83 -18.83
CA PRO A 319 12.80 -0.48 -19.47
C PRO A 319 12.08 -0.60 -20.83
N THR A 320 10.98 0.11 -21.04
CA THR A 320 10.18 0.03 -22.28
C THR A 320 9.77 1.41 -22.76
N GLU A 321 9.23 1.51 -23.98
CA GLU A 321 8.75 2.80 -24.47
C GLU A 321 7.59 3.33 -23.61
N ASN A 322 6.72 2.48 -23.09
CA ASN A 322 5.58 2.91 -22.27
C ASN A 322 5.26 1.89 -21.18
N SER A 323 4.46 2.24 -20.18
CA SER A 323 3.99 1.33 -19.12
C SER A 323 2.92 2.04 -18.28
N MET A 324 2.30 1.33 -17.34
CA MET A 324 1.45 1.95 -16.31
C MET A 324 2.18 3.07 -15.54
N MET A 325 3.49 2.95 -15.33
CA MET A 325 4.30 3.97 -14.65
C MET A 325 4.64 5.19 -15.53
N ARG A 326 4.23 5.17 -16.81
CA ARG A 326 4.39 6.30 -17.74
C ARG A 326 3.06 6.84 -18.22
N SER A 327 2.10 5.97 -18.52
CA SER A 327 0.80 6.30 -19.11
C SER A 327 -0.33 5.47 -18.52
N LEU A 328 -1.42 6.14 -18.13
CA LEU A 328 -2.64 5.46 -17.67
C LEU A 328 -3.22 4.54 -18.76
N GLY A 329 -3.85 3.45 -18.35
CA GLY A 329 -4.47 2.48 -19.26
C GLY A 329 -3.48 1.55 -19.98
N LYS A 330 -2.19 1.60 -19.62
CA LYS A 330 -1.18 0.64 -20.08
C LYS A 330 -0.93 -0.44 -19.03
N PRO A 331 -0.63 -1.68 -19.44
CA PRO A 331 -0.07 -2.67 -18.51
C PRO A 331 1.24 -2.20 -17.88
N PHE A 332 1.60 -2.75 -16.72
CA PHE A 332 2.98 -2.67 -16.23
C PHE A 332 3.92 -3.37 -17.22
N ASN A 333 5.13 -2.84 -17.37
CA ASN A 333 6.18 -3.54 -18.12
C ASN A 333 6.71 -4.75 -17.34
N LEU A 334 7.45 -5.65 -17.99
CA LEU A 334 7.93 -6.89 -17.34
C LEU A 334 8.72 -6.65 -16.04
N PRO A 335 9.66 -5.69 -15.96
CA PRO A 335 10.30 -5.34 -14.68
C PRO A 335 9.31 -4.84 -13.62
N GLY A 336 8.34 -4.02 -14.02
CA GLY A 336 7.26 -3.55 -13.16
C GLY A 336 6.38 -4.69 -12.65
N VAL A 337 6.03 -5.66 -13.50
CA VAL A 337 5.28 -6.87 -13.11
C VAL A 337 6.08 -7.68 -12.08
N GLU A 338 7.37 -7.90 -12.31
CA GLU A 338 8.24 -8.60 -11.36
C GLU A 338 8.29 -7.90 -10.01
N ALA A 339 8.45 -6.56 -10.01
CA ALA A 339 8.50 -5.76 -8.80
C ALA A 339 7.17 -5.74 -8.04
N MET A 340 6.04 -5.66 -8.76
CA MET A 340 4.70 -5.75 -8.15
C MET A 340 4.45 -7.10 -7.51
N ILE A 341 4.83 -8.20 -8.18
CA ILE A 341 4.76 -9.54 -7.59
C ILE A 341 5.63 -9.61 -6.33
N ALA A 342 6.86 -9.08 -6.38
CA ALA A 342 7.71 -9.00 -5.20
C ALA A 342 7.06 -8.24 -4.04
N GLY A 343 6.36 -7.14 -4.35
CA GLY A 343 5.54 -6.37 -3.41
C GLY A 343 4.45 -7.20 -2.76
N PHE A 344 3.67 -7.95 -3.55
CA PHE A 344 2.60 -8.80 -3.03
C PHE A 344 3.12 -9.86 -2.07
N TYR A 345 4.27 -10.47 -2.37
CA TYR A 345 4.90 -11.49 -1.52
C TYR A 345 5.65 -10.94 -0.30
N ARG A 346 5.87 -9.63 -0.23
CA ARG A 346 6.39 -8.99 0.99
C ARG A 346 5.36 -9.06 2.10
N GLU A 347 4.12 -8.71 1.77
CA GLU A 347 3.00 -8.65 2.72
C GLU A 347 2.28 -9.99 2.84
N ALA A 348 2.07 -10.73 1.74
CA ALA A 348 1.30 -11.98 1.77
C ALA A 348 2.15 -13.25 2.02
N ARG A 349 1.46 -14.30 2.50
CA ARG A 349 1.96 -15.68 2.60
C ARG A 349 1.04 -16.63 1.84
N ILE A 350 1.61 -17.64 1.20
CA ILE A 350 0.88 -18.57 0.32
C ILE A 350 0.64 -19.96 0.94
N ALA A 351 0.87 -20.09 2.25
CA ALA A 351 0.48 -21.27 3.01
C ALA A 351 0.12 -20.85 4.43
N SER A 352 -1.17 -20.91 4.77
CA SER A 352 -1.70 -20.56 6.09
C SER A 352 -2.19 -21.80 6.82
N PRO A 353 -1.83 -22.05 8.09
CA PRO A 353 -2.32 -23.21 8.83
C PRO A 353 -3.84 -23.11 9.07
N VAL A 354 -4.62 -24.03 8.52
CA VAL A 354 -6.03 -24.21 8.91
C VAL A 354 -6.10 -25.06 10.17
N THR A 355 -5.25 -26.08 10.25
CA THR A 355 -5.07 -26.86 11.47
C THR A 355 -4.03 -26.18 12.36
N PRO A 356 -4.31 -25.93 13.66
CA PRO A 356 -3.34 -25.34 14.58
C PRO A 356 -2.02 -26.11 14.63
N THR A 357 -0.91 -25.37 14.65
CA THR A 357 0.47 -25.89 14.65
C THR A 357 1.07 -25.99 16.07
N ASP A 358 0.35 -25.50 17.08
CA ASP A 358 0.75 -25.42 18.49
C ASP A 358 0.54 -26.72 19.29
N ARG A 359 -0.09 -27.73 18.68
CA ARG A 359 -0.34 -29.04 19.29
C ARG A 359 0.19 -30.19 18.43
N THR A 360 0.45 -31.32 19.09
CA THR A 360 0.77 -32.56 18.37
C THR A 360 -0.50 -33.17 17.76
N LEU A 361 -0.49 -33.37 16.45
CA LEU A 361 -1.55 -34.06 15.72
C LEU A 361 -1.38 -35.58 15.82
N ARG A 362 -2.50 -36.30 15.92
CA ARG A 362 -2.59 -37.76 16.09
C ARG A 362 -3.36 -38.40 14.94
N GLY A 363 -3.42 -39.73 14.87
CA GLY A 363 -4.07 -40.45 13.75
C GLY A 363 -5.52 -40.05 13.40
N GLY A 364 -6.26 -39.44 14.33
CA GLY A 364 -7.60 -38.89 14.08
C GLY A 364 -7.61 -37.49 13.44
N ASP A 365 -6.49 -36.76 13.53
CA ASP A 365 -6.33 -35.39 13.04
C ASP A 365 -5.92 -35.35 11.55
N THR A 366 -6.18 -34.21 10.93
CA THR A 366 -5.72 -33.84 9.59
C THR A 366 -4.82 -32.62 9.71
N ALA A 367 -3.66 -32.64 9.08
CA ALA A 367 -2.84 -31.46 8.86
C ALA A 367 -3.34 -30.76 7.60
N GLN A 368 -3.79 -29.52 7.71
CA GLN A 368 -4.37 -28.77 6.59
C GLN A 368 -3.83 -27.34 6.55
N ALA A 369 -3.48 -26.87 5.36
CA ALA A 369 -3.17 -25.48 5.08
C ALA A 369 -4.07 -24.91 3.98
N LEU A 370 -4.39 -23.62 4.10
CA LEU A 370 -4.99 -22.83 3.03
C LEU A 370 -3.86 -22.38 2.09
N VAL A 371 -4.01 -22.73 0.82
CA VAL A 371 -3.11 -22.31 -0.26
C VAL A 371 -3.97 -21.57 -1.29
N PRO A 372 -3.69 -20.28 -1.58
CA PRO A 372 -4.51 -19.51 -2.50
C PRO A 372 -4.40 -20.07 -3.92
N ARG A 373 -5.50 -20.00 -4.68
CA ARG A 373 -5.48 -20.31 -6.11
C ARG A 373 -5.09 -19.08 -6.90
N LEU A 374 -4.24 -19.25 -7.91
CA LEU A 374 -3.98 -18.18 -8.87
C LEU A 374 -5.11 -18.14 -9.90
N THR A 375 -5.44 -16.94 -10.39
CA THR A 375 -6.57 -16.72 -11.31
C THR A 375 -6.16 -16.28 -12.71
N GLY A 376 -4.85 -16.29 -12.99
CA GLY A 376 -4.31 -15.95 -14.30
C GLY A 376 -4.84 -16.85 -15.43
N ALA A 377 -5.00 -16.27 -16.62
CA ALA A 377 -5.59 -16.95 -17.77
C ALA A 377 -4.80 -18.17 -18.27
N ASP A 378 -3.52 -18.26 -17.91
CA ASP A 378 -2.65 -19.40 -18.26
C ASP A 378 -2.87 -20.65 -17.40
N GLY A 379 -3.73 -20.56 -16.37
CA GLY A 379 -4.09 -21.68 -15.50
C GLY A 379 -2.97 -22.15 -14.57
N ARG A 380 -1.84 -21.44 -14.48
CA ARG A 380 -0.74 -21.81 -13.56
C ARG A 380 -1.24 -21.81 -12.12
N GLN A 381 -0.77 -22.77 -11.32
CA GLN A 381 -1.05 -22.85 -9.89
C GLN A 381 0.25 -22.98 -9.09
N LEU A 382 0.16 -22.69 -7.80
CA LEU A 382 1.25 -22.84 -6.85
C LEU A 382 1.69 -24.32 -6.75
N THR A 383 3.00 -24.53 -6.62
CA THR A 383 3.57 -25.86 -6.39
C THR A 383 3.45 -26.21 -4.92
N ILE A 384 2.77 -27.31 -4.60
CA ILE A 384 2.60 -27.79 -3.22
C ILE A 384 3.38 -29.09 -2.99
N ARG A 385 4.23 -29.11 -1.97
CA ARG A 385 5.07 -30.25 -1.60
C ARG A 385 4.96 -30.54 -0.11
N TRP A 386 4.92 -31.82 0.23
CA TRP A 386 4.94 -32.27 1.63
C TRP A 386 6.28 -32.89 1.99
N TYR A 387 6.67 -32.75 3.25
CA TYR A 387 7.91 -33.29 3.81
C TYR A 387 7.64 -33.96 5.15
N LEU A 388 8.25 -35.12 5.38
CA LEU A 388 8.30 -35.77 6.68
C LEU A 388 9.76 -35.85 7.14
N ASP A 389 10.06 -35.16 8.25
CA ASP A 389 11.43 -34.96 8.77
C ASP A 389 12.40 -34.49 7.69
N GLY A 390 11.96 -33.50 6.90
CA GLY A 390 12.73 -32.91 5.79
C GLY A 390 12.83 -33.77 4.53
N ARG A 391 12.25 -34.98 4.49
CA ARG A 391 12.23 -35.82 3.28
C ARG A 391 10.93 -35.63 2.50
N GLU A 392 11.04 -35.28 1.22
CA GLU A 392 9.88 -35.04 0.35
C GLU A 392 9.00 -36.28 0.19
N MET A 393 7.69 -36.08 0.33
CA MET A 393 6.63 -37.08 0.21
C MET A 393 5.92 -36.90 -1.14
N LYS A 394 6.54 -37.38 -2.23
CA LYS A 394 6.06 -37.15 -3.61
C LYS A 394 4.61 -37.61 -3.87
N SER A 395 4.15 -38.65 -3.18
CA SER A 395 2.76 -39.14 -3.30
C SER A 395 1.71 -38.18 -2.75
N LEU A 396 2.13 -37.16 -1.98
CA LEU A 396 1.26 -36.15 -1.38
C LEU A 396 1.35 -34.81 -2.12
N ALA A 397 2.16 -34.71 -3.19
CA ALA A 397 2.31 -33.48 -3.96
C ALA A 397 0.96 -32.96 -4.48
N GLY A 398 0.77 -31.64 -4.43
CA GLY A 398 -0.48 -30.98 -4.84
C GLY A 398 -1.61 -31.01 -3.82
N ARG A 399 -1.53 -31.82 -2.75
CA ARG A 399 -2.57 -31.86 -1.69
C ARG A 399 -2.39 -30.70 -0.71
N THR A 400 -3.49 -30.10 -0.26
CA THR A 400 -3.51 -29.06 0.79
C THR A 400 -3.82 -29.62 2.19
N ASP A 401 -4.23 -30.89 2.25
CA ASP A 401 -4.51 -31.61 3.49
C ASP A 401 -3.97 -33.04 3.46
N VAL A 402 -3.53 -33.53 4.62
CA VAL A 402 -3.07 -34.90 4.84
C VAL A 402 -3.53 -35.37 6.22
N ARG A 403 -4.27 -36.49 6.26
CA ARG A 403 -4.61 -37.15 7.53
C ARG A 403 -3.36 -37.75 8.16
N VAL A 404 -3.17 -37.63 9.47
CA VAL A 404 -1.96 -38.18 10.13
C VAL A 404 -1.87 -39.71 9.98
N SER A 405 -3.00 -40.39 9.82
CA SER A 405 -3.06 -41.83 9.51
C SER A 405 -2.89 -42.17 8.03
N ASP A 406 -2.52 -41.22 7.16
CA ASP A 406 -2.33 -41.47 5.74
C ASP A 406 -1.25 -42.55 5.51
N PRO A 407 -1.49 -43.55 4.65
CA PRO A 407 -0.54 -44.63 4.39
C PRO A 407 0.83 -44.17 3.87
N ALA A 408 0.97 -42.93 3.36
CA ALA A 408 2.25 -42.35 3.00
C ALA A 408 3.12 -42.06 4.24
N LEU A 409 2.51 -41.82 5.40
CA LEU A 409 3.18 -41.43 6.65
C LEU A 409 3.58 -42.63 7.54
N ARG A 410 3.94 -43.78 6.95
CA ARG A 410 4.23 -45.02 7.71
C ARG A 410 5.32 -44.89 8.77
N ARG A 411 6.23 -43.92 8.63
CA ARG A 411 7.30 -43.69 9.62
C ARG A 411 6.76 -43.30 10.99
N LEU A 412 5.58 -42.69 11.05
CA LEU A 412 4.92 -42.31 12.29
C LEU A 412 4.55 -43.52 13.18
N LEU A 413 4.53 -44.74 12.63
CA LEU A 413 4.21 -45.98 13.37
C LEU A 413 5.24 -46.32 14.47
N ASP A 414 6.40 -45.66 14.50
CA ASP A 414 7.39 -45.78 15.58
C ASP A 414 6.95 -45.07 16.88
N ARG A 415 5.80 -44.38 16.86
CA ARG A 415 5.18 -43.63 17.97
C ARG A 415 6.02 -42.47 18.48
N ARG A 416 7.03 -42.04 17.72
CA ARG A 416 7.81 -40.83 18.03
C ARG A 416 7.13 -39.61 17.43
N PRO A 417 7.40 -38.41 17.97
CA PRO A 417 7.03 -37.18 17.30
C PRO A 417 7.87 -36.99 16.02
N HIS A 418 7.23 -36.58 14.95
CA HIS A 418 7.86 -36.21 13.68
C HIS A 418 7.42 -34.82 13.23
N THR A 419 8.20 -34.19 12.37
CA THR A 419 7.83 -32.91 11.75
C THR A 419 7.24 -33.19 10.37
N LEU A 420 5.95 -32.90 10.23
CA LEU A 420 5.26 -32.89 8.95
C LEU A 420 5.15 -31.44 8.47
N SER A 421 5.62 -31.15 7.27
CA SER A 421 5.59 -29.80 6.70
C SER A 421 4.95 -29.78 5.32
N LEU A 422 4.18 -28.73 5.03
CA LEU A 422 3.72 -28.36 3.70
C LEU A 422 4.48 -27.11 3.26
N THR A 423 5.04 -27.14 2.05
CA THR A 423 5.62 -25.97 1.38
C THR A 423 4.81 -25.64 0.14
N ALA A 424 4.32 -24.42 0.05
CA ALA A 424 3.78 -23.83 -1.17
C ALA A 424 4.83 -22.91 -1.80
N GLU A 425 4.98 -22.96 -3.11
CA GLU A 425 5.96 -22.18 -3.86
C GLU A 425 5.35 -21.68 -5.17
N ASP A 426 5.54 -20.40 -5.46
CA ASP A 426 5.26 -19.84 -6.77
C ASP A 426 6.52 -19.92 -7.65
N ARG A 427 6.32 -20.37 -8.88
CA ARG A 427 7.38 -20.55 -9.89
C ARG A 427 7.04 -19.80 -11.17
N THR A 428 6.31 -18.70 -11.04
CA THR A 428 5.96 -17.83 -12.17
C THR A 428 7.21 -17.44 -12.96
N PRO A 429 7.16 -17.49 -14.30
CA PRO A 429 8.26 -17.00 -15.13
C PRO A 429 8.35 -15.46 -15.12
N SER A 430 7.33 -14.78 -14.58
CA SER A 430 7.28 -13.32 -14.40
C SER A 430 8.22 -12.81 -13.31
N VAL A 431 8.94 -13.70 -12.62
CA VAL A 431 10.01 -13.36 -11.68
C VAL A 431 11.27 -14.14 -12.08
N ARG A 432 12.27 -13.43 -12.59
CA ARG A 432 13.59 -13.94 -13.00
C ARG A 432 14.68 -13.64 -11.96
N ASP A 433 14.47 -12.67 -11.08
CA ASP A 433 15.38 -12.42 -9.97
C ASP A 433 15.35 -13.55 -8.95
N ARG A 434 16.52 -14.14 -8.70
CA ARG A 434 16.65 -15.30 -7.82
C ARG A 434 16.48 -14.95 -6.34
N ALA A 435 16.75 -13.72 -5.93
CA ALA A 435 16.52 -13.28 -4.57
C ALA A 435 15.03 -13.12 -4.33
N ILE A 436 14.30 -12.49 -5.25
CA ILE A 436 12.83 -12.37 -5.20
C ILE A 436 12.18 -13.76 -5.26
N ALA A 437 12.56 -14.61 -6.23
CA ALA A 437 11.98 -15.95 -6.35
C ALA A 437 12.13 -16.81 -5.08
N ARG A 438 13.14 -16.56 -4.24
CA ARG A 438 13.32 -17.26 -2.95
C ARG A 438 12.33 -16.82 -1.88
N THR A 439 11.79 -15.60 -1.95
CA THR A 439 10.78 -15.10 -1.00
C THR A 439 9.38 -15.60 -1.33
N MET A 440 9.14 -16.05 -2.57
CA MET A 440 7.85 -16.54 -3.08
C MET A 440 7.54 -17.99 -2.65
N ARG A 441 7.76 -18.29 -1.37
CA ARG A 441 7.57 -19.60 -0.76
C ARG A 441 7.14 -19.47 0.69
N SER A 442 6.14 -20.24 1.09
CA SER A 442 5.70 -20.34 2.49
C SER A 442 5.71 -21.80 2.95
N THR A 443 6.04 -22.03 4.22
CA THR A 443 6.06 -23.37 4.81
C THR A 443 5.32 -23.38 6.13
N VAL A 444 4.40 -24.32 6.27
CA VAL A 444 3.68 -24.62 7.52
C VAL A 444 4.15 -25.97 8.03
N SER A 445 4.33 -26.10 9.35
CA SER A 445 4.81 -27.34 9.97
C SER A 445 3.99 -27.72 11.19
N TRP A 446 3.71 -29.02 11.32
CA TRP A 446 3.03 -29.63 12.45
C TRP A 446 3.92 -30.67 13.10
N THR A 447 3.82 -30.80 14.42
CA THR A 447 4.31 -31.99 15.12
C THR A 447 3.25 -33.09 15.01
N VAL A 448 3.62 -34.28 14.54
CA VAL A 448 2.69 -35.40 14.29
C VAL A 448 3.17 -36.69 14.96
N ARG A 449 2.23 -37.58 15.36
CA ARG A 449 2.53 -38.92 15.92
C ARG A 449 1.37 -39.90 15.72
N LEU A 450 1.66 -41.17 15.41
CA LEU A 450 0.66 -42.26 15.36
C LEU A 450 0.57 -43.07 16.67
#